data_AF-A0A914VDS6-F1
#
_entry.id   AF-A0A914VDS6-F1
#
_cell.length_a   1.000
_cell.length_b   1.000
_cell.length_c   1.000
_cell.angle_alpha   90.00
_cell.angle_beta   90.00
_cell.angle_gamma   90.00
#
_symmetry.space_group_name_H-M   'P 1'
#
loop_
_entity.id
_entity.type
_entity.pdbx_description
1 polymer ?
#
loop_
_entity_poly.entity_id
_entity_poly.type
_entity_poly.pdbx_seq_one_letter_code
_entity_poly.pdbx_strand_id
1 'polypeptide(L)'
;MCLGNGLIAAAIVSNKHLRHQKEMLLMAALAVADFIYGIATLLAGALRIDMTLRGVITEKVTPWDCMKWPPTALFTVGQETVGLMLVIISIDRYIAVAHFSKYRTMGVEYAYKGTIQ
;
A
#
# COMPACT_ATOMS: atom_id res chain seq x y z
N MET A 1 9.20 -4.93 6.53
CA MET A 1 8.10 -4.23 5.83
C MET A 1 7.02 -3.74 6.80
N CYS A 2 6.29 -4.62 7.50
CA CYS A 2 5.13 -4.20 8.29
C CYS A 2 5.45 -3.19 9.41
N LEU A 3 6.46 -3.45 10.24
CA LEU A 3 6.80 -2.55 11.35
C LEU A 3 7.26 -1.16 10.87
N GLY A 4 8.13 -1.12 9.85
CA GLY A 4 8.64 0.14 9.30
C GLY A 4 7.54 0.98 8.62
N ASN A 5 6.76 0.36 7.74
CA ASN A 5 5.72 1.06 7.00
C ASN A 5 4.54 1.45 7.91
N GLY A 6 4.23 0.63 8.92
CA GLY A 6 3.27 0.98 9.96
C GLY A 6 3.71 2.17 10.80
N LEU A 7 4.98 2.23 11.21
CA LEU A 7 5.53 3.38 11.96
C LEU A 7 5.51 4.67 11.12
N ILE A 8 5.88 4.59 9.84
CA ILE A 8 5.87 5.75 8.93
C ILE A 8 4.45 6.25 8.71
N ALA A 9 3.50 5.35 8.41
CA ALA A 9 2.10 5.71 8.25
C ALA A 9 1.53 6.35 9.53
N ALA A 10 1.81 5.76 10.70
CA ALA A 10 1.37 6.29 11.98
C ALA A 10 1.98 7.66 12.30
N ALA A 11 3.28 7.86 12.02
CA ALA A 11 3.95 9.13 12.24
C ALA A 11 3.37 10.25 11.36
N ILE A 12 3.11 9.97 10.08
CA ILE A 12 2.53 10.95 9.14
C ILE A 12 1.08 11.26 9.51
N VAL A 13 0.26 10.25 9.81
CA VAL A 13 -1.14 10.45 10.21
C VAL A 13 -1.26 11.12 11.56
N SER A 14 -0.30 10.95 12.48
CA SER A 14 -0.34 11.61 13.79
C SER A 14 -0.01 13.11 13.69
N ASN A 15 0.92 13.49 12.81
CA ASN A 15 1.37 14.88 12.72
C ASN A 15 0.51 15.72 11.76
N LYS A 16 -0.20 16.74 12.29
CA LYS A 16 -1.05 17.65 11.49
C LYS A 16 -0.27 18.48 10.46
N HIS A 17 0.97 18.85 10.77
CA HIS A 17 1.81 19.63 9.87
C HIS A 17 2.22 18.81 8.63
N LEU A 18 2.54 17.52 8.83
CA LEU A 18 2.93 16.62 7.75
C LEU A 18 1.73 16.27 6.85
N ARG A 19 0.52 16.16 7.40
CA ARG A 19 -0.71 15.91 6.64
C ARG A 19 -1.06 16.99 5.62
N HIS A 20 -0.55 18.20 5.79
CA HIS A 20 -0.83 19.31 4.87
C HIS A 20 0.01 19.23 3.58
N GLN A 21 1.10 18.46 3.57
CA GLN A 21 1.95 18.28 2.41
C GLN A 21 1.44 17.11 1.55
N LYS A 22 1.16 17.39 0.27
CA LYS A 22 0.69 16.39 -0.72
C LYS A 22 1.56 15.14 -0.77
N GLU A 23 2.86 15.40 -0.74
CA GLU A 23 3.91 14.39 -0.90
C GLU A 23 3.91 13.43 0.28
N MET A 24 3.74 13.98 1.49
CA MET A 24 3.66 13.19 2.71
C MET A 24 2.39 12.34 2.76
N LEU A 25 1.27 12.83 2.21
CA LEU A 25 0.05 12.04 2.13
C LEU A 25 0.17 10.88 1.13
N LEU A 26 0.79 11.11 -0.04
CA LEU A 26 1.08 10.06 -1.01
C LEU A 26 2.04 9.01 -0.43
N MET A 27 3.08 9.44 0.29
CA MET A 27 3.97 8.54 1.00
C MET A 27 3.26 7.74 2.11
N ALA A 28 2.32 8.36 2.84
CA ALA A 28 1.51 7.65 3.82
C ALA A 28 0.58 6.61 3.17
N ALA A 29 -0.06 6.95 2.04
CA ALA A 29 -0.90 6.02 1.30
C ALA A 29 -0.10 4.82 0.78
N LEU A 30 1.10 5.05 0.24
CA LEU A 30 2.03 3.99 -0.16
C LEU A 30 2.45 3.14 1.04
N ALA A 31 2.81 3.75 2.17
CA ALA A 31 3.19 3.02 3.37
C ALA A 31 2.05 2.14 3.92
N VAL A 32 0.80 2.61 3.85
CA VAL A 32 -0.38 1.79 4.20
C VAL A 32 -0.56 0.63 3.22
N ALA A 33 -0.42 0.87 1.91
CA ALA A 33 -0.50 -0.19 0.90
C ALA A 33 0.58 -1.27 1.12
N ASP A 34 1.82 -0.86 1.38
CA ASP A 34 2.91 -1.79 1.70
C ASP A 34 2.70 -2.53 3.02
N PHE A 35 2.04 -1.89 4.01
CA PHE A 35 1.69 -2.54 5.26
C PHE A 35 0.67 -3.68 5.03
N ILE A 36 -0.37 -3.41 4.24
CA ILE A 36 -1.40 -4.41 3.87
C ILE A 36 -0.75 -5.56 3.09
N TYR A 37 0.10 -5.25 2.12
CA TYR A 37 0.83 -6.26 1.35
C TYR A 37 1.78 -7.08 2.25
N GLY A 38 2.47 -6.44 3.17
CA GLY A 38 3.30 -7.11 4.18
C GLY A 38 2.50 -8.07 5.07
N ILE A 39 1.29 -7.70 5.49
CA ILE A 39 0.41 -8.60 6.26
C ILE A 39 -0.05 -9.77 5.39
N ALA A 40 -0.44 -9.53 4.14
CA ALA A 40 -0.88 -10.57 3.21
C ALA A 40 0.21 -11.63 2.99
N THR A 41 1.46 -11.20 2.80
CA THR A 41 2.61 -12.10 2.64
C THR A 41 2.92 -12.89 3.91
N LEU A 42 2.82 -12.28 5.09
CA LEU A 42 2.98 -12.98 6.38
C LEU A 42 1.90 -14.05 6.58
N LEU A 43 0.63 -13.74 6.30
CA LEU A 43 -0.47 -14.69 6.39
C LEU A 43 -0.31 -15.84 5.39
N ALA A 44 0.08 -15.54 4.15
CA ALA A 44 0.36 -16.56 3.14
C ALA A 44 1.50 -17.50 3.58
N GLY A 45 2.56 -16.95 4.17
CA GLY A 45 3.67 -17.72 4.72
C GLY A 45 3.26 -18.61 5.90
N ALA A 46 2.52 -18.05 6.86
CA ALA A 46 2.05 -18.78 8.04
C ALA A 46 1.13 -19.95 7.65
N LEU A 47 0.23 -19.74 6.69
CA LEU A 47 -0.65 -20.80 6.18
C LEU A 47 0.13 -21.91 5.48
N ARG A 48 1.14 -21.57 4.67
CA ARG A 48 2.02 -22.57 4.03
C ARG A 48 2.79 -23.39 5.07
N ILE A 49 3.27 -22.76 6.14
CA ILE A 49 3.96 -23.46 7.24
C ILE A 49 2.98 -24.40 7.94
N ASP A 50 1.77 -23.97 8.28
CA ASP A 50 0.74 -24.82 8.91
C ASP A 50 0.37 -26.02 8.03
N MET A 51 0.21 -25.85 6.71
CA MET A 51 -0.03 -26.96 5.77
C MET A 51 1.13 -27.93 5.67
N THR A 52 2.36 -27.41 5.77
CA THR A 52 3.57 -28.23 5.81
C THR A 52 3.60 -29.09 7.06
N LEU A 53 3.30 -28.50 8.21
CA LEU A 53 3.26 -29.19 9.51
C LEU A 53 2.14 -30.24 9.57
N ARG A 54 1.00 -29.99 8.91
CA ARG A 54 -0.13 -30.93 8.81
C ARG A 54 0.05 -32.01 7.75
N GLY A 55 1.13 -31.97 6.96
CA GLY A 55 1.42 -32.97 5.93
C GLY A 55 0.48 -32.95 4.72
N VAL A 56 -0.25 -31.85 4.49
CA VAL A 56 -1.30 -31.73 3.45
C VAL A 56 -0.70 -31.38 2.06
N ILE A 57 0.62 -31.23 1.94
CA ILE A 57 1.33 -30.87 0.70
C ILE A 57 1.13 -31.91 -0.43
N THR A 58 0.62 -33.10 -0.12
CA THR A 58 0.51 -34.22 -1.06
C THR A 58 -0.75 -34.20 -1.93
N GLU A 59 -1.75 -33.36 -1.64
CA GLU A 59 -2.89 -33.20 -2.55
C GLU A 59 -2.52 -32.33 -3.74
N LYS A 60 -2.83 -32.81 -4.96
CA LYS A 60 -2.66 -32.05 -6.20
C LYS A 60 -3.65 -30.87 -6.22
N VAL A 61 -3.31 -29.78 -5.55
CA VAL A 61 -4.07 -28.55 -5.59
C VAL A 61 -3.97 -27.98 -7.01
N THR A 62 -5.11 -27.77 -7.67
CA THR A 62 -5.10 -27.15 -8.99
C THR A 62 -4.72 -25.67 -8.89
N PRO A 63 -4.11 -25.07 -9.92
CA PRO A 63 -3.76 -23.64 -9.91
C PRO A 63 -4.96 -22.73 -9.60
N TRP A 64 -6.16 -23.14 -10.05
CA TRP A 64 -7.41 -22.42 -9.80
C TRP A 64 -7.82 -22.44 -8.33
N ASP A 65 -7.59 -23.55 -7.63
CA ASP A 65 -7.89 -23.65 -6.20
C ASP A 65 -6.91 -22.79 -5.38
N CYS A 66 -5.65 -22.69 -5.81
CA CYS A 66 -4.66 -21.79 -5.21
C CYS A 66 -5.01 -20.29 -5.43
N MET A 67 -5.66 -19.96 -6.55
CA MET A 67 -6.03 -18.58 -6.87
C MET A 67 -7.26 -18.11 -6.09
N LYS A 68 -8.15 -19.03 -5.69
CA LYS A 68 -9.30 -18.74 -4.82
C LYS A 68 -8.91 -18.49 -3.36
N TRP A 69 -7.66 -18.77 -3.00
CA TRP A 69 -7.24 -18.62 -1.63
C TRP A 69 -7.11 -17.15 -1.22
N PRO A 70 -7.71 -16.75 -0.08
CA PRO A 70 -7.73 -15.35 0.35
C PRO A 70 -6.34 -14.67 0.39
N PRO A 71 -5.25 -15.31 0.86
CA PRO A 71 -3.92 -14.70 0.85
C PRO A 71 -3.40 -14.40 -0.56
N THR A 72 -3.71 -15.25 -1.54
CA THR A 72 -3.29 -15.08 -2.94
C THR A 72 -4.00 -13.88 -3.58
N ALA A 73 -5.30 -13.71 -3.29
CA ALA A 73 -6.06 -12.55 -3.75
C ALA A 73 -5.55 -11.25 -3.13
N LEU A 74 -5.33 -11.24 -1.81
CA LEU A 74 -4.74 -10.11 -1.09
C LEU A 74 -3.34 -9.75 -1.59
N PHE A 75 -2.52 -10.76 -1.90
CA PHE A 75 -1.20 -10.57 -2.49
C PHE A 75 -1.27 -9.89 -3.86
N THR A 76 -2.15 -10.39 -4.73
CA THR A 76 -2.32 -9.84 -6.08
C THR A 76 -2.80 -8.39 -6.02
N VAL A 77 -3.87 -8.12 -5.26
CA VAL A 77 -4.39 -6.76 -5.10
C VAL A 77 -3.36 -5.83 -4.47
N GLY A 78 -2.63 -6.30 -3.45
CA GLY A 78 -1.59 -5.50 -2.80
C GLY A 78 -0.44 -5.14 -3.74
N GLN A 79 0.05 -6.10 -4.53
CA GLN A 79 1.14 -5.88 -5.48
C GLN A 79 0.75 -4.87 -6.55
N GLU A 80 -0.45 -5.01 -7.15
CA GLU A 80 -0.95 -4.08 -8.15
C GLU A 80 -1.17 -2.68 -7.56
N THR A 81 -1.70 -2.59 -6.34
CA THR A 81 -1.93 -1.29 -5.66
C THR A 81 -0.63 -0.55 -5.38
N VAL A 82 0.40 -1.26 -4.89
CA VAL A 82 1.74 -0.67 -4.66
C VAL A 82 2.35 -0.22 -5.98
N GLY A 83 2.24 -1.03 -7.04
CA GLY A 83 2.71 -0.66 -8.38
C GLY A 83 2.05 0.61 -8.91
N LEU A 84 0.72 0.70 -8.83
CA LEU A 84 -0.03 1.89 -9.25
C LEU A 84 0.35 3.13 -8.43
N MET A 85 0.50 3.00 -7.10
CA MET A 85 0.90 4.11 -6.24
C MET A 85 2.30 4.64 -6.58
N LEU A 86 3.25 3.75 -6.90
CA LEU A 86 4.59 4.16 -7.34
C LEU A 86 4.55 4.92 -8.67
N VAL A 87 3.69 4.52 -9.60
CA VAL A 87 3.48 5.25 -10.85
C VAL A 87 2.89 6.63 -10.58
N ILE A 88 1.87 6.72 -9.73
CA ILE A 88 1.25 8.00 -9.34
C ILE A 88 2.29 8.94 -8.71
N ILE A 89 3.10 8.43 -7.78
CA ILE A 89 4.17 9.20 -7.14
C ILE A 89 5.19 9.66 -8.18
N SER A 90 5.61 8.77 -9.09
CA SER A 90 6.59 9.11 -10.13
C SER A 90 6.08 10.21 -11.05
N ILE A 91 4.79 10.17 -11.44
CA ILE A 91 4.15 11.22 -12.24
C ILE A 91 4.08 12.53 -11.45
N ASP A 92 3.64 12.48 -10.18
CA ASP A 92 3.58 13.66 -9.32
C ASP A 92 4.95 14.33 -9.16
N ARG A 93 6.00 13.55 -8.91
CA ARG A 93 7.39 14.03 -8.84
C ARG A 93 7.88 14.58 -10.19
N TYR A 94 7.55 13.92 -11.30
CA TYR A 94 7.90 14.40 -12.63
C TYR A 94 7.26 15.76 -12.93
N ILE A 95 5.97 15.93 -12.62
CA ILE A 95 5.27 17.21 -12.78
C ILE A 95 5.89 18.29 -11.88
N ALA A 96 6.24 17.94 -10.64
CA ALA A 96 6.89 18.86 -9.71
C ALA A 96 8.22 19.40 -10.24
N VAL A 97 9.02 18.55 -10.88
CA VAL A 97 10.32 18.92 -11.46
C VAL A 97 10.16 19.63 -12.82
N ALA A 98 9.36 19.08 -13.73
CA ALA A 98 9.20 19.61 -15.09
C ALA A 98 8.38 20.92 -15.13
N HIS A 99 7.46 21.12 -14.18
CA HIS A 99 6.52 22.24 -14.16
C HIS A 99 6.40 22.88 -12.78
N PHE A 100 7.54 23.27 -12.19
CA PHE A 100 7.62 23.86 -10.85
C PHE A 100 6.61 25.00 -10.59
N SER A 101 6.43 25.94 -11.54
CA SER A 101 5.53 27.10 -11.34
C SER A 101 4.05 26.71 -11.28
N LYS A 102 3.62 25.72 -12.07
CA LYS A 102 2.25 25.18 -12.05
C LYS A 102 2.04 24.22 -10.89
N TYR A 103 3.06 23.46 -10.51
CA TYR A 103 2.98 22.54 -9.38
C TYR A 103 2.75 23.27 -8.05
N ARG A 104 3.41 24.43 -7.86
CA ARG A 104 3.25 25.26 -6.64
C ARG A 104 1.83 25.81 -6.47
N THR A 105 1.07 25.96 -7.56
CA THR A 105 -0.31 26.49 -7.54
C THR A 105 -1.37 25.39 -7.47
N MET A 106 -1.04 24.14 -7.79
CA MET A 106 -1.91 23.00 -7.51
C MET A 106 -1.95 22.77 -6.00
N GLY A 107 -3.05 23.17 -5.35
CA GLY A 107 -3.34 22.89 -3.93
C GLY A 107 -3.89 21.48 -3.68
N VAL A 108 -3.94 21.05 -2.41
CA VAL A 108 -4.43 19.73 -1.98
C VAL A 108 -5.96 19.71 -1.94
N GLU A 109 -6.62 19.81 -3.09
CA GLU A 109 -8.10 19.91 -3.13
C GLU A 109 -8.81 18.62 -2.67
N TYR A 110 -8.10 17.49 -2.64
CA TYR A 110 -8.62 16.19 -2.21
C TYR A 110 -8.59 15.97 -0.69
N ALA A 111 -7.90 16.81 0.09
CA ALA A 111 -7.77 16.64 1.55
C ALA A 111 -8.75 17.51 2.37
N TYR A 112 -9.49 18.42 1.73
CA TYR A 112 -10.32 19.42 2.42
C TYR A 112 -11.76 19.49 1.89
N LYS A 113 -12.30 18.39 1.36
CA LYS A 113 -13.73 18.25 1.05
C LYS A 113 -14.50 17.42 2.09
N GLY A 114 -14.00 17.39 3.34
CA GLY A 114 -14.58 16.58 4.43
C GLY A 114 -14.75 17.27 5.78
N THR A 115 -14.39 18.55 5.92
CA THR A 115 -14.59 19.29 7.18
C THR A 115 -15.58 20.43 6.92
N ILE A 116 -16.85 20.06 6.79
CA ILE A 116 -17.98 20.98 6.88
C ILE A 116 -18.12 21.37 8.36
N GLN A 117 -18.09 22.69 8.59
CA GLN A 117 -18.62 23.49 9.72
C GLN A 117 -18.44 22.96 11.14
#